data_AF-A0A6L8W7N9-F1
#
_entry.id   AF-A0A6L8W7N9-F1
#
_cell.length_a   1.000
_cell.length_b   1.000
_cell.length_c   1.000
_cell.angle_alpha   90.00
_cell.angle_beta   90.00
_cell.angle_gamma   90.00
#
_symmetry.space_group_name_H-M   'P 1'
#
loop_
_entity.id
_entity.type
_entity.pdbx_description
1 polymer ?
#
loop_
_entity_poly.entity_id
_entity_poly.type
_entity_poly.pdbx_seq_one_letter_code
_entity_poly.pdbx_strand_id
1 'polypeptide(L)' 'MFFRKQSLRDRIASGDIFYRRMMLSLQEQATVLRIEDDNQGIPHVHYEKTVLRTGFQEPSGTNVLALAIFERDFQAAQ' A
#
# COMPACT_ATOMS: atom_id res chain seq x y z
N MET A 1 1.40 -9.98 28.04
CA MET A 1 0.57 -9.12 27.17
C MET A 1 0.87 -9.48 25.73
N PHE A 2 -0.01 -10.25 25.07
CA PHE A 2 0.09 -10.50 23.64
C PHE A 2 -0.58 -9.33 22.90
N PHE A 3 0.22 -8.37 22.45
CA PHE A 3 -0.26 -7.36 21.51
C PHE A 3 -0.57 -8.10 20.19
N ARG A 4 -1.84 -8.48 19.99
CA ARG A 4 -2.31 -8.83 18.64
C ARG A 4 -2.08 -7.60 17.77
N LYS A 5 -1.10 -7.66 16.86
CA LYS A 5 -1.08 -6.74 15.72
C LYS A 5 -2.46 -6.83 15.07
N GLN A 6 -3.26 -5.78 15.18
CA GLN A 6 -4.46 -5.66 14.35
C GLN A 6 -3.99 -5.81 12.90
N SER A 7 -4.56 -6.76 12.19
CA SER A 7 -4.14 -7.03 10.82
C SER A 7 -4.52 -5.83 9.95
N LEU A 8 -3.65 -5.44 9.01
CA LEU A 8 -3.98 -4.34 8.10
C LEU A 8 -5.32 -4.58 7.38
N ARG A 9 -5.66 -5.86 7.14
CA ARG A 9 -6.92 -6.31 6.54
C ARG A 9 -8.16 -5.72 7.20
N ASP A 10 -8.14 -5.54 8.52
CA ASP A 10 -9.30 -5.06 9.28
C ASP A 10 -9.48 -3.54 9.22
N ARG A 11 -8.49 -2.81 8.68
CA ARG A 11 -8.43 -1.35 8.71
C ARG A 11 -8.24 -0.70 7.35
N ILE A 12 -7.74 -1.44 6.36
CA ILE A 12 -7.49 -0.93 5.01
C ILE A 12 -8.81 -0.81 4.23
N ALA A 13 -9.03 0.36 3.65
CA ALA A 13 -10.20 0.69 2.86
C ALA A 13 -9.81 1.28 1.50
N SER A 14 -10.74 1.22 0.54
CA SER A 14 -10.61 1.96 -0.72
C SER A 14 -10.48 3.46 -0.46
N GLY A 15 -9.50 4.10 -1.10
CA GLY A 15 -9.14 5.51 -0.91
C GLY A 15 -8.03 5.73 0.11
N ASP A 16 -7.68 4.74 0.92
CA ASP A 16 -6.58 4.89 1.87
C ASP A 16 -5.24 5.12 1.16
N ILE A 17 -4.43 6.00 1.73
CA ILE A 17 -3.13 6.37 1.18
C ILE A 17 -2.03 5.81 2.06
N PHE A 18 -1.10 5.14 1.42
CA PHE A 18 0.11 4.60 2.04
C PHE A 18 1.35 5.12 1.34
N TYR A 19 2.46 5.13 2.07
CA TYR A 19 3.73 5.61 1.59
C TYR A 19 4.84 4.61 1.83
N ARG A 20 5.76 4.52 0.87
CA ARG A 20 7.00 3.78 0.99
C ARG A 20 8.16 4.69 0.68
N ARG A 21 9.14 4.75 1.59
CA ARG A 21 10.39 5.46 1.33
C ARG A 21 11.27 4.63 0.40
N MET A 22 11.79 5.26 -0.64
CA MET A 22 12.79 4.67 -1.52
C MET A 22 14.16 5.32 -1.28
N MET A 23 15.19 4.83 -1.97
CA MET A 23 16.49 5.49 -2.01
C MET A 23 16.38 6.87 -2.71
N LEU A 24 17.34 7.77 -2.47
CA LEU A 24 17.52 9.04 -3.21
C LEU A 24 16.37 10.06 -3.09
N SER A 25 15.75 10.20 -1.91
CA SER A 25 14.65 11.15 -1.65
C SER A 25 13.40 10.93 -2.50
N LEU A 26 13.23 9.71 -3.04
CA LEU A 26 12.02 9.29 -3.71
C LEU A 26 11.06 8.66 -2.69
N GLN A 27 9.77 8.91 -2.86
CA GLN A 27 8.71 8.31 -2.06
C GLN A 27 7.66 7.73 -3.00
N GLU A 28 7.25 6.49 -2.78
CA GLU A 28 6.08 5.94 -3.46
C GLU A 28 4.85 6.23 -2.62
N GLN A 29 3.81 6.75 -3.26
CA GLN A 29 2.46 6.81 -2.73
C GLN A 29 1.65 5.67 -3.36
N ALA A 30 0.89 4.96 -2.53
CA ALA A 30 -0.04 3.93 -2.93
C ALA A 30 -1.45 4.33 -2.45
N THR A 31 -2.34 4.62 -3.39
CA THR A 31 -3.76 4.87 -3.11
C THR A 31 -4.54 3.59 -3.34
N VAL A 32 -5.13 3.04 -2.28
CA VAL A 32 -5.85 1.76 -2.34
C VAL A 32 -7.10 1.91 -3.19
N LEU A 33 -7.27 1.04 -4.18
CA LEU A 33 -8.48 0.96 -4.99
C LEU A 33 -9.47 -0.05 -4.40
N ARG A 34 -8.98 -1.24 -4.05
CA ARG A 34 -9.77 -2.34 -3.49
C ARG A 34 -8.85 -3.45 -2.97
N ILE A 35 -9.43 -4.33 -2.17
CA ILE A 35 -8.79 -5.57 -1.72
C ILE A 35 -9.60 -6.73 -2.29
N GLU A 36 -8.92 -7.71 -2.88
CA GLU A 36 -9.54 -8.90 -3.45
C GLU A 36 -8.75 -10.13 -3.01
N ASP A 37 -9.45 -11.21 -2.66
CA ASP A 37 -8.80 -12.49 -2.38
C ASP A 37 -8.58 -13.25 -3.70
N ASP A 38 -7.42 -13.88 -3.87
CA ASP A 38 -7.16 -14.74 -5.02
C ASP A 38 -7.86 -16.12 -4.89
N ASN A 39 -7.66 -16.99 -5.89
CA ASN A 39 -8.22 -18.34 -5.89
C ASN A 39 -7.72 -19.24 -4.73
N GLN A 40 -6.70 -18.80 -3.98
CA GLN A 40 -6.14 -19.49 -2.82
C GLN A 40 -6.56 -18.83 -1.50
N GLY A 41 -7.37 -17.77 -1.54
CA GLY A 41 -7.82 -17.01 -0.37
C GLY A 41 -6.78 -16.02 0.16
N ILE A 42 -5.75 -15.69 -0.63
CA ILE A 42 -4.72 -14.72 -0.25
C ILE A 42 -5.21 -13.31 -0.62
N PRO A 43 -5.31 -12.38 0.35
CA PRO A 43 -5.71 -11.01 0.07
C PRO A 43 -4.63 -10.27 -0.72
N HIS A 44 -5.07 -9.61 -1.79
CA HIS A 44 -4.28 -8.73 -2.64
C HIS A 44 -4.84 -7.31 -2.60
N VAL A 45 -3.94 -6.34 -2.45
CA VAL A 45 -4.25 -4.91 -2.53
C VAL A 45 -4.05 -4.46 -3.97
N HIS A 46 -5.12 -3.95 -4.57
CA HIS A 46 -5.06 -3.22 -5.83
C HIS A 46 -4.93 -1.74 -5.48
N TYR A 47 -3.92 -1.07 -6.00
CA TYR A 47 -3.65 0.34 -5.68
C TYR A 47 -3.11 1.12 -6.88
N GLU A 48 -3.38 2.42 -6.92
CA GLU A 48 -2.69 3.35 -7.81
C GLU A 48 -1.36 3.77 -7.20
N LYS A 49 -0.29 3.66 -7.99
CA LYS A 49 1.05 4.04 -7.58
C LYS A 49 1.40 5.41 -8.15
N THR A 50 1.90 6.29 -7.30
CA THR A 50 2.48 7.58 -7.70
C THR A 50 3.88 7.69 -7.11
N VAL A 51 4.87 8.00 -7.93
CA VAL A 51 6.23 8.28 -7.47
C VAL A 51 6.35 9.77 -7.20
N LEU A 52 6.72 10.11 -5.97
CA LEU A 52 6.94 11.46 -5.50
C LEU A 52 8.45 11.73 -5.45
N ARG A 53 8.85 12.83 -6.07
CA ARG A 53 10.20 13.41 -6.05
C ARG A 53 10.09 14.89 -5.71
N THR A 54 11.16 15.50 -5.21
CA THR A 54 11.22 16.95 -5.01
C THR A 54 10.79 17.70 -6.28
N GLY A 55 9.64 18.37 -6.23
CA GLY A 55 9.08 19.15 -7.33
C GLY A 55 8.39 18.34 -8.45
N PHE A 56 8.24 17.02 -8.33
CA PHE A 56 7.62 16.20 -9.37
C PHE A 56 6.78 15.04 -8.79
N GLN A 57 5.64 14.76 -9.42
CA GLN A 57 4.80 13.60 -9.12
C GLN A 57 4.53 12.84 -10.41
N GLU A 58 4.80 11.55 -10.43
CA GLU A 58 4.65 10.70 -11.61
C GLU A 58 3.66 9.57 -11.32
N PRO A 59 2.47 9.57 -11.96
CA PRO A 59 1.56 8.44 -11.92
C PRO A 59 2.20 7.23 -12.63
N SER A 60 2.28 6.10 -11.94
CA SER A 60 2.90 4.86 -12.44
C SER A 60 1.88 3.73 -12.62
N GLY A 61 0.58 4.09 -12.64
CA GLY A 61 -0.52 3.18 -12.94
C GLY A 61 -0.96 2.29 -11.78
N THR A 62 -1.86 1.35 -12.09
CA THR A 62 -2.42 0.40 -11.12
C THR A 62 -1.49 -0.79 -10.93
N ASN A 63 -1.27 -1.14 -9.67
CA ASN A 63 -0.43 -2.25 -9.25
C ASN A 63 -1.22 -3.18 -8.31
N VAL A 64 -0.80 -4.44 -8.23
CA VAL A 64 -1.42 -5.45 -7.38
C VAL A 64 -0.34 -6.11 -6.55
N LEU A 65 -0.58 -6.25 -5.25
CA LEU A 65 0.43 -6.76 -4.33
C LEU A 65 -0.24 -7.47 -3.16
N ALA A 66 0.28 -8.63 -2.76
CA ALA A 66 -0.25 -9.37 -1.62
C ALA A 66 -0.26 -8.49 -0.37
N LEU A 67 -1.36 -8.49 0.38
CA LEU A 67 -1.58 -7.62 1.54
C LEU A 67 -0.46 -7.71 2.57
N ALA A 68 0.07 -8.92 2.82
CA ALA A 68 1.17 -9.13 3.75
C ALA A 68 2.48 -8.44 3.31
N ILE A 69 2.74 -8.39 2.00
CA ILE A 69 3.91 -7.69 1.47
C ILE A 69 3.64 -6.18 1.45
N PHE A 70 2.41 -5.77 1.12
CA PHE A 70 2.00 -4.37 1.16
C PHE A 70 2.15 -3.79 2.58
N GLU A 71 1.66 -4.47 3.61
CA GLU A 71 1.80 -4.07 5.02
C GLU A 71 3.25 -3.96 5.48
N ARG A 72 4.14 -4.80 4.92
CA ARG A 72 5.57 -4.76 5.24
C ARG A 72 6.26 -3.55 4.61
N ASP A 73 5.94 -3.26 3.35
CA ASP A 73 6.70 -2.32 2.52
C ASP A 73 6.13 -0.89 2.58
N PHE A 74 4.83 -0.74 2.87
CA PHE A 74 4.12 0.52 2.91
C PHE A 74 3.66 0.87 4.32
N GLN A 75 3.67 2.16 4.65
CA GLN A 75 3.21 2.72 5.92
C GLN A 75 2.00 3.62 5.66
N ALA A 76 0.98 3.54 6.51
CA ALA A 76 -0.18 4.42 6.39
C ALA A 76 0.24 5.89 6.51
N ALA A 77 -0.42 6.77 5.76
CA ALA A 77 -0.35 8.22 6.02
C ALA A 77 -0.80 8.49 7.47
N GLN A 78 0.03 9.17 8.25
CA GLN A 78 -0.33 9.62 9.61
C GLN A 78 -1.18 10.88 9.57
#